data_AF-A0A356FFX8-F1
#
_entry.id   AF-A0A356FFX8-F1
#
_cell.length_a   1.000
_cell.length_b   1.000
_cell.length_c   1.000
_cell.angle_alpha   90.00
_cell.angle_beta   90.00
_cell.angle_gamma   90.00
#
_symmetry.space_group_name_H-M   'P 1'
#
loop_
_entity.id
_entity.type
_entity.pdbx_description
1 polymer ?
#
loop_
_entity_poly.entity_id
_entity_poly.type
_entity_poly.pdbx_seq_one_letter_code
_entity_poly.pdbx_strand_id
1 'polypeptide(L)'
;MADCLSCGEALVARAEFCDYCGENVSGVVSLYGQADGDSSYRNPVPVSREKAFVSIGMGVVLTILTCGIYSLFWQARQFRVLNAWLGRREYSFWSWLGLSLITCGIYGIYSEYQMANSILEIQRKREWYTNPSLATLCVAVSVIGFPIASMAIQQEEINKFYNPPR
;
A
#
# COMPACT_ATOMS: atom_id res chain seq x y z
N MET A 1 16.28 -9.02 10.22
CA MET A 1 15.41 -7.87 9.86
C MET A 1 16.04 -6.64 10.51
N ALA A 2 16.14 -5.52 9.78
CA ALA A 2 16.63 -4.28 10.37
C ALA A 2 15.45 -3.52 10.98
N ASP A 3 15.62 -2.96 12.16
CA ASP A 3 14.59 -2.17 12.85
C ASP A 3 14.97 -0.69 12.81
N CYS A 4 13.97 0.19 12.78
CA CYS A 4 14.17 1.62 12.81
C CYS A 4 14.74 2.04 14.17
N LEU A 5 15.92 2.66 14.20
CA LEU A 5 16.55 3.11 15.45
C LEU A 5 15.74 4.20 16.18
N SER A 6 14.91 4.97 15.47
CA SER A 6 14.10 6.04 16.05
C SER A 6 12.78 5.55 16.67
N CYS A 7 12.19 4.45 16.18
CA CYS A 7 10.86 4.01 16.64
C CYS A 7 10.70 2.50 16.88
N GLY A 8 11.71 1.69 16.58
CA GLY A 8 11.68 0.23 16.75
C GLY A 8 10.87 -0.53 15.70
N GLU A 9 10.28 0.13 14.70
CA GLU A 9 9.49 -0.54 13.66
C GLU A 9 10.40 -1.33 12.71
N ALA A 10 9.99 -2.55 12.36
CA ALA A 10 10.70 -3.38 11.39
C ALA A 10 10.71 -2.74 10.00
N LEU A 11 11.89 -2.58 9.42
CA LEU A 11 12.09 -1.97 8.11
C LEU A 11 11.81 -2.97 6.97
N VAL A 12 11.22 -2.47 5.88
CA VAL A 12 11.10 -3.22 4.63
C VAL A 12 12.44 -3.24 3.89
N ALA A 13 12.64 -4.25 3.04
CA ALA A 13 13.86 -4.36 2.25
C ALA A 13 14.01 -3.13 1.33
N ARG A 14 15.19 -2.51 1.35
CA ARG A 14 15.53 -1.28 0.60
C ARG A 14 14.66 -0.05 0.94
N ALA A 15 14.13 0.04 2.16
CA ALA A 15 13.46 1.26 2.63
C ALA A 15 14.43 2.45 2.66
N GLU A 16 14.04 3.57 2.07
CA GLU A 16 14.74 4.86 2.25
C GLU A 16 14.24 5.60 3.49
N PHE A 17 12.98 5.38 3.87
CA PHE A 17 12.33 6.01 5.02
C PHE A 17 11.62 4.97 5.87
N CYS A 18 11.55 5.20 7.18
CA CYS A 18 10.71 4.40 8.07
C CYS A 18 9.23 4.70 7.80
N ASP A 19 8.45 3.66 7.52
CA ASP A 19 7.01 3.78 7.24
C ASP A 19 6.19 4.28 8.44
N TYR A 20 6.68 4.07 9.66
CA TYR A 20 5.98 4.45 10.89
C TYR A 20 6.32 5.87 11.34
N CYS A 21 7.60 6.15 11.64
CA CYS A 21 8.02 7.44 12.19
C CYS A 21 8.55 8.42 11.15
N GLY A 22 8.92 7.96 9.95
CA GLY A 22 9.44 8.83 8.90
C GLY A 22 10.92 9.14 8.94
N GLU A 23 11.69 8.50 9.82
CA GLU A 23 13.15 8.62 9.86
C GLU A 23 13.77 8.20 8.52
N ASN A 24 14.82 8.88 8.06
CA ASN A 24 15.58 8.42 6.91
C ASN A 24 16.44 7.20 7.31
N VAL A 25 16.24 6.07 6.64
CA VAL A 25 16.91 4.80 6.95
C VAL A 25 17.73 4.25 5.79
N SER A 26 17.94 5.02 4.72
CA SER A 26 18.68 4.61 3.52
C SER A 26 20.08 4.05 3.83
N GLY A 27 20.74 4.58 4.88
CA GLY A 27 22.05 4.11 5.33
C GLY A 27 22.03 2.80 6.13
N VAL A 28 20.93 2.51 6.85
CA VAL A 28 20.81 1.34 7.73
C VAL A 28 20.48 0.09 6.92
N VAL A 29 19.63 0.21 5.91
CA VAL A 29 19.15 -0.93 5.11
C VAL A 29 20.25 -1.51 4.21
N SER A 30 21.21 -0.67 3.78
CA SER A 30 22.36 -1.10 2.98
C SER A 30 23.33 -2.02 3.74
N LEU A 31 23.36 -1.96 5.08
CA LEU A 31 24.26 -2.78 5.91
C LEU A 31 23.72 -4.19 6.21
N TYR A 32 22.40 -4.39 6.07
CA TYR A 32 21.73 -5.66 6.40
C TYR A 32 21.11 -6.36 5.18
N GLY A 33 21.26 -5.77 3.99
CA GLY A 33 20.63 -6.25 2.76
C GLY A 33 21.37 -7.39 2.07
N GLN A 34 21.52 -8.56 2.69
CA GLN A 34 21.91 -9.78 1.95
C GLN A 34 21.51 -11.08 2.68
N ALA A 35 20.39 -11.69 2.25
CA ALA A 35 20.00 -13.11 2.29
C ALA A 35 18.50 -13.16 1.90
N ASP A 36 17.98 -13.87 0.90
CA ASP A 36 18.40 -15.11 0.23
C ASP A 36 18.17 -15.03 -1.29
N GLY A 37 18.94 -15.84 -2.03
CA GLY A 37 19.02 -15.80 -3.48
C GLY A 37 17.90 -16.55 -4.24
N ASP A 38 17.48 -15.95 -5.34
CA ASP A 38 17.45 -16.61 -6.65
C ASP A 38 17.73 -15.53 -7.72
N SER A 39 18.73 -15.80 -8.57
CA SER A 39 19.26 -14.87 -9.55
C SER A 39 18.58 -15.10 -10.90
N SER A 40 17.61 -14.26 -11.24
CA SER A 40 17.22 -14.02 -12.63
C SER A 40 16.69 -12.60 -12.78
N TYR A 41 17.18 -11.87 -13.78
CA TYR A 41 16.81 -10.49 -14.09
C TYR A 41 15.27 -10.33 -14.18
N ARG A 42 14.64 -9.90 -13.08
CA ARG A 42 13.27 -9.36 -13.07
C ARG A 42 13.05 -8.55 -11.79
N ASN A 43 13.23 -7.24 -11.93
CA ASN A 43 12.62 -6.18 -11.11
C ASN A 43 12.09 -6.64 -9.71
N PRO A 44 12.97 -6.79 -8.69
CA PRO A 44 12.66 -7.49 -7.43
C PRO A 44 11.48 -6.85 -6.68
N VAL A 45 10.68 -7.68 -6.00
CA VAL A 45 9.53 -7.22 -5.20
C VAL A 45 10.02 -6.56 -3.89
N PRO A 46 9.63 -5.32 -3.58
CA PRO A 46 10.16 -4.57 -2.43
C PRO A 46 9.58 -5.01 -1.08
N VAL A 47 8.38 -5.61 -1.08
CA VAL A 47 7.69 -6.14 0.11
C VAL A 47 7.29 -7.57 -0.18
N SER A 48 7.50 -8.51 0.76
CA SER A 48 7.12 -9.91 0.59
C SER A 48 5.61 -10.09 0.45
N ARG A 49 5.20 -11.12 -0.31
CA ARG A 49 3.78 -11.41 -0.56
C ARG A 49 2.99 -11.61 0.73
N GLU A 50 3.56 -12.29 1.72
CA GLU A 50 2.93 -12.52 3.03
C GLU A 50 2.56 -11.20 3.75
N LYS A 51 3.38 -10.16 3.57
CA LYS A 51 3.21 -8.84 4.18
C LYS A 51 2.29 -7.93 3.38
N ALA A 52 2.12 -8.16 2.09
CA ALA A 52 1.29 -7.34 1.22
C ALA A 52 -0.09 -7.93 0.89
N PHE A 53 -0.19 -9.26 0.83
CA PHE A 53 -1.38 -9.97 0.38
C PHE A 53 -2.49 -9.90 1.43
N VAL A 54 -3.68 -9.54 0.97
CA VAL A 54 -4.92 -9.61 1.74
C VAL A 54 -5.97 -10.30 0.87
N SER A 55 -6.61 -11.34 1.39
CA SER A 55 -7.78 -11.92 0.75
C SER A 55 -8.96 -10.96 0.90
N ILE A 56 -9.47 -10.48 -0.23
CA ILE A 56 -10.49 -9.41 -0.27
C ILE A 56 -11.73 -9.80 0.54
N GLY A 57 -12.23 -11.02 0.34
CA GLY A 57 -13.39 -11.52 1.09
C GLY A 57 -13.18 -11.52 2.60
N MET A 58 -12.01 -11.98 3.07
CA MET A 58 -11.67 -11.93 4.50
C MET A 58 -11.53 -10.49 4.99
N GLY A 59 -10.93 -9.61 4.19
CA GLY A 59 -10.78 -8.19 4.54
C GLY A 59 -12.13 -7.50 4.74
N VAL A 60 -13.10 -7.77 3.86
CA VAL A 60 -14.46 -7.26 3.98
C VAL A 60 -15.16 -7.83 5.22
N VAL A 61 -15.10 -9.16 5.42
CA VAL A 61 -15.72 -9.83 6.57
C VAL A 61 -15.16 -9.28 7.88
N LEU A 62 -13.84 -9.17 8.01
CA LEU A 62 -13.21 -8.61 9.21
C LEU A 62 -13.58 -7.14 9.43
N THR A 63 -13.72 -6.37 8.35
CA THR A 63 -14.21 -4.98 8.46
C THR A 63 -15.61 -4.92 9.04
N ILE A 64 -16.53 -5.79 8.59
CA ILE A 64 -17.90 -5.84 9.13
C ILE A 64 -17.89 -6.30 10.58
N LEU A 65 -17.17 -7.39 10.90
CA LEU A 65 -17.10 -7.95 12.25
C LEU A 65 -16.47 -7.00 13.28
N THR A 66 -15.57 -6.12 12.84
CA THR A 66 -14.90 -5.13 13.70
C THR A 66 -15.54 -3.74 13.62
N CYS A 67 -16.77 -3.63 13.10
CA CYS A 67 -17.50 -2.37 12.96
C CYS A 67 -16.70 -1.27 12.21
N GLY A 68 -15.95 -1.66 11.19
CA GLY A 68 -15.13 -0.76 10.39
C GLY A 68 -13.70 -0.58 10.90
N ILE A 69 -13.35 -1.00 12.13
CA ILE A 69 -12.01 -0.75 12.69
C ILE A 69 -10.91 -1.44 11.86
N TYR A 70 -11.16 -2.65 11.36
CA TYR A 70 -10.19 -3.37 10.53
C TYR A 70 -9.86 -2.64 9.22
N SER A 71 -10.75 -1.80 8.67
CA SER A 71 -10.43 -1.04 7.45
C SER A 71 -9.26 -0.09 7.67
N LEU A 72 -9.08 0.46 8.88
CA LEU A 72 -7.93 1.31 9.20
C LEU A 72 -6.60 0.55 9.11
N PHE A 73 -6.56 -0.67 9.65
CA PHE A 73 -5.38 -1.54 9.58
C PHE A 73 -5.11 -1.99 8.14
N TRP A 74 -6.16 -2.29 7.39
CA TRP A 74 -6.07 -2.65 5.98
C TRP A 74 -5.54 -1.47 5.15
N GLN A 75 -6.03 -0.26 5.38
CA GLN A 75 -5.57 0.96 4.71
C GLN A 75 -4.08 1.23 5.00
N ALA A 76 -3.68 1.14 6.26
CA ALA A 76 -2.28 1.29 6.67
C ALA A 76 -1.36 0.27 6.01
N ARG A 77 -1.88 -0.94 5.73
CA ARG A 77 -1.15 -1.98 4.99
C ARG A 77 -0.98 -1.61 3.52
N GLN A 78 -2.03 -1.14 2.86
CA GLN A 78 -1.96 -0.71 1.46
C GLN A 78 -0.99 0.46 1.26
N PHE A 79 -0.98 1.44 2.15
CA PHE A 79 -0.03 2.55 2.11
C PHE A 79 1.43 2.10 2.15
N ARG A 80 1.76 1.17 3.07
CA ARG A 80 3.12 0.60 3.18
C ARG A 80 3.54 -0.11 1.90
N VAL A 81 2.65 -0.93 1.35
CA VAL A 81 2.91 -1.63 0.08
C VAL A 81 3.12 -0.62 -1.04
N LEU A 82 2.22 0.36 -1.23
CA LEU A 82 2.35 1.34 -2.30
C LEU A 82 3.61 2.20 -2.18
N ASN A 83 3.95 2.69 -0.99
CA ASN A 83 5.19 3.45 -0.80
C ASN A 83 6.43 2.63 -1.18
N ALA A 84 6.47 1.37 -0.76
CA ALA A 84 7.58 0.48 -1.07
C ALA A 84 7.67 0.16 -2.58
N TRP A 85 6.53 -0.01 -3.26
CA TRP A 85 6.49 -0.21 -4.72
C TRP A 85 6.79 1.05 -5.53
N LEU A 86 6.46 2.23 -5.00
CA LEU A 86 6.82 3.51 -5.60
C LEU A 86 8.28 3.91 -5.34
N GLY A 87 8.89 3.39 -4.26
CA GLY A 87 10.22 3.81 -3.81
C GLY A 87 10.24 5.22 -3.22
N ARG A 88 9.09 5.75 -2.78
CA ARG A 88 8.96 7.07 -2.14
C ARG A 88 7.89 7.04 -1.05
N ARG A 89 8.02 7.91 -0.06
CA ARG A 89 7.03 8.08 1.00
C ARG A 89 5.92 9.03 0.55
N GLU A 90 4.95 8.50 -0.19
CA GLU A 90 3.78 9.24 -0.67
C GLU A 90 2.66 9.24 0.38
N TYR A 91 2.44 8.10 1.04
CA TYR A 91 1.33 7.87 1.96
C TYR A 91 1.79 7.75 3.41
N SER A 92 1.04 8.36 4.32
CA SER A 92 1.27 8.28 5.77
C SER A 92 -0.07 8.03 6.47
N PHE A 93 -0.16 6.97 7.26
CA PHE A 93 -1.41 6.58 7.93
C PHE A 93 -1.93 7.69 8.86
N TRP A 94 -1.07 8.25 9.71
CA TRP A 94 -1.46 9.28 10.67
C TRP A 94 -1.86 10.59 9.98
N SER A 95 -1.15 10.96 8.93
CA SER A 95 -1.48 12.15 8.13
C SER A 95 -2.83 11.98 7.43
N TRP A 96 -3.05 10.81 6.82
CA TRP A 96 -4.32 10.46 6.19
C TRP A 96 -5.46 10.47 7.20
N LEU A 97 -5.33 9.78 8.33
CA LEU A 97 -6.38 9.69 9.35
C LEU A 97 -6.75 11.07 9.89
N GLY A 98 -5.75 11.90 10.20
CA GLY A 98 -5.96 13.27 10.69
C GLY A 98 -6.65 14.15 9.65
N LEU A 99 -6.18 14.15 8.40
CA LEU A 99 -6.77 14.95 7.33
C LEU A 99 -8.18 14.46 6.96
N SER A 100 -8.41 13.15 6.93
CA SER A 100 -9.73 12.57 6.74
C SER A 100 -10.68 12.98 7.85
N LEU A 101 -10.24 13.04 9.11
CA LEU A 101 -11.09 13.51 10.20
C LEU A 101 -11.40 15.01 10.09
N ILE A 102 -10.39 15.85 9.82
CA ILE A 102 -10.54 17.31 9.69
C ILE A 102 -11.44 17.68 8.50
N THR A 103 -11.38 16.92 7.42
CA THR A 103 -12.17 17.15 6.20
C THR A 103 -13.47 16.35 6.14
N CYS A 104 -13.91 15.77 7.26
CA CYS A 104 -15.14 14.96 7.35
C CYS A 104 -15.21 13.82 6.30
N GLY A 105 -14.08 13.16 6.06
CA GLY A 105 -13.94 12.02 5.15
C GLY A 105 -13.62 12.39 3.70
N ILE A 106 -13.69 13.67 3.31
CA ILE A 106 -13.42 14.11 1.93
C ILE A 106 -11.99 13.79 1.51
N TYR A 107 -11.01 14.03 2.38
CA TYR A 107 -9.62 13.68 2.11
C TYR A 107 -9.45 12.16 1.95
N GLY A 108 -10.25 11.35 2.65
CA GLY A 108 -10.26 9.90 2.46
C GLY A 108 -10.60 9.51 1.02
N ILE A 109 -11.66 10.09 0.47
CA ILE A 109 -12.06 9.89 -0.94
C ILE A 109 -10.96 10.35 -1.91
N TYR A 110 -10.33 11.49 -1.63
CA TYR A 110 -9.20 11.96 -2.43
C TYR A 110 -8.01 10.98 -2.40
N SER A 111 -7.69 10.40 -1.24
CA SER A 111 -6.61 9.42 -1.14
C SER A 111 -6.88 8.15 -1.92
N GLU A 112 -8.13 7.68 -1.99
CA GLU A 112 -8.53 6.55 -2.85
C GLU A 112 -8.20 6.83 -4.34
N TYR A 113 -8.48 8.05 -4.82
CA TYR A 113 -8.09 8.46 -6.16
C TYR A 113 -6.57 8.43 -6.37
N GLN A 114 -5.81 8.97 -5.42
CA GLN A 114 -4.36 9.05 -5.51
C GLN A 114 -3.71 7.66 -5.50
N MET A 115 -4.22 6.76 -4.64
CA MET A 115 -3.77 5.37 -4.57
C MET A 115 -4.01 4.62 -5.86
N ALA A 116 -5.22 4.72 -6.44
CA ALA A 116 -5.51 4.10 -7.72
C ALA A 116 -4.58 4.59 -8.84
N ASN A 117 -4.26 5.89 -8.88
CA ASN A 117 -3.28 6.42 -9.83
C ASN A 117 -1.86 5.89 -9.59
N SER A 118 -1.46 5.71 -8.33
CA SER A 118 -0.16 5.12 -7.98
C SER A 118 -0.07 3.65 -8.39
N ILE A 119 -1.15 2.88 -8.23
CA ILE A 119 -1.26 1.51 -8.72
C ILE A 119 -1.06 1.49 -10.24
N LEU A 120 -1.75 2.37 -10.97
CA LEU A 120 -1.60 2.47 -12.43
C LEU A 120 -0.19 2.91 -12.84
N GLU A 121 0.46 3.78 -12.07
CA GLU A 121 1.86 4.18 -12.30
C GLU A 121 2.80 2.98 -12.18
N ILE A 122 2.65 2.18 -11.12
CA ILE A 122 3.46 0.97 -10.88
C ILE A 122 3.25 -0.04 -12.01
N GLN A 123 1.99 -0.30 -12.38
CA GLN A 123 1.65 -1.24 -13.46
C GLN A 123 2.21 -0.78 -14.81
N ARG A 124 2.07 0.52 -15.16
CA ARG A 124 2.64 1.09 -16.39
C ARG A 124 4.16 0.98 -16.44
N LYS A 125 4.85 1.32 -15.34
CA LYS A 125 6.32 1.19 -15.22
C LYS A 125 6.83 -0.24 -15.41
N ARG A 126 5.96 -1.23 -15.20
CA ARG A 126 6.28 -2.66 -15.31
C ARG A 126 5.66 -3.34 -16.53
N GLU A 127 5.05 -2.56 -17.42
CA GLU A 127 4.38 -3.05 -18.63
C GLU A 127 3.28 -4.10 -18.34
N TRP A 128 2.65 -3.99 -17.17
CA TRP A 128 1.50 -4.83 -16.81
C TRP A 128 0.20 -4.27 -17.38
N TYR A 129 -0.79 -5.15 -17.56
CA TYR A 129 -2.13 -4.73 -17.93
C TYR A 129 -2.66 -3.68 -16.94
N THR A 130 -3.16 -2.58 -17.47
CA THR A 130 -3.69 -1.45 -16.69
C THR A 130 -5.13 -1.22 -17.08
N ASN A 131 -5.99 -1.00 -16.09
CA ASN A 131 -7.35 -0.51 -16.32
C ASN A 131 -7.36 1.02 -16.17
N PRO A 132 -7.41 1.81 -17.26
CA PRO A 132 -7.32 3.27 -17.18
C PRO A 132 -8.49 3.90 -16.40
N SER A 133 -9.62 3.19 -16.27
CA SER A 133 -10.79 3.65 -15.53
C SER A 133 -10.73 3.36 -14.02
N LEU A 134 -9.68 2.68 -13.54
CA LEU A 134 -9.55 2.25 -12.13
C LEU A 134 -9.73 3.41 -11.15
N ALA A 135 -9.05 4.55 -11.38
CA ALA A 135 -9.11 5.70 -10.48
C ALA A 135 -10.50 6.32 -10.43
N THR A 136 -11.17 6.44 -11.58
CA THR A 136 -12.55 6.94 -11.66
C THR A 136 -13.54 6.00 -10.97
N LEU A 137 -13.38 4.68 -11.13
CA LEU A 137 -14.21 3.68 -10.47
C LEU A 137 -14.05 3.73 -8.94
N CYS A 138 -12.82 3.81 -8.44
CA CYS A 138 -12.54 3.90 -6.99
C CYS A 138 -13.19 5.14 -6.37
N VAL A 139 -13.11 6.29 -7.04
CA VAL A 139 -13.76 7.54 -6.59
C VAL A 139 -15.28 7.41 -6.63
N ALA A 140 -15.85 6.96 -7.75
CA ALA A 140 -17.29 6.84 -7.91
C ALA A 140 -17.92 5.95 -6.81
N VAL A 141 -17.28 4.81 -6.53
CA VAL A 141 -17.73 3.88 -5.48
C VAL A 141 -17.56 4.47 -4.08
N SER A 142 -16.46 5.19 -3.82
CA SER A 142 -16.22 5.86 -2.54
C SER A 142 -17.24 6.96 -2.24
N VAL A 143 -17.62 7.76 -3.26
CA VAL A 143 -18.60 8.85 -3.13
C VAL A 143 -20.01 8.33 -2.85
N ILE A 144 -20.38 7.16 -3.37
CA ILE A 144 -21.70 6.53 -3.11
C ILE A 144 -21.80 5.99 -1.66
N GLY A 145 -20.71 6.08 -0.88
CA GLY A 145 -20.68 5.69 0.54
C GLY A 145 -20.12 4.31 0.80
N PHE A 146 -19.38 3.73 -0.16
CA PHE A 146 -18.76 2.41 -0.01
C PHE A 146 -17.22 2.47 -0.11
N PRO A 147 -16.51 3.16 0.81
CA PRO A 147 -15.04 3.21 0.78
C PRO A 147 -14.41 1.82 0.85
N ILE A 148 -15.03 0.87 1.56
CA ILE A 148 -14.57 -0.52 1.64
C ILE A 148 -14.53 -1.20 0.26
N ALA A 149 -15.48 -0.88 -0.63
CA ALA A 149 -15.49 -1.45 -1.98
C ALA A 149 -14.36 -0.86 -2.85
N SER A 150 -14.04 0.42 -2.68
CA SER A 150 -12.86 1.03 -3.31
C SER A 150 -11.55 0.36 -2.84
N MET A 151 -11.41 0.19 -1.52
CA MET A 151 -10.25 -0.51 -0.94
C MET A 151 -10.12 -1.96 -1.44
N ALA A 152 -11.25 -2.66 -1.59
CA ALA A 152 -11.30 -4.02 -2.13
C ALA A 152 -10.80 -4.09 -3.58
N ILE A 153 -11.26 -3.16 -4.43
CA ILE A 153 -10.81 -3.03 -5.83
C ILE A 153 -9.30 -2.77 -5.88
N GLN A 154 -8.81 -1.81 -5.08
CA GLN A 154 -7.38 -1.51 -5.02
C GLN A 154 -6.55 -2.68 -4.48
N GLN A 155 -7.08 -3.44 -3.51
CA GLN A 155 -6.42 -4.63 -2.99
C GLN A 155 -6.29 -5.71 -4.06
N GLU A 156 -7.29 -5.86 -4.94
CA GLU A 156 -7.21 -6.78 -6.06
C GLU A 156 -6.04 -6.43 -6.99
N GLU A 157 -5.91 -5.15 -7.34
CA GLU A 157 -4.83 -4.67 -8.19
C GLU A 157 -3.46 -4.81 -7.52
N ILE A 158 -3.35 -4.50 -6.22
CA ILE A 158 -2.12 -4.71 -5.44
C ILE A 158 -1.76 -6.21 -5.39
N ASN A 159 -2.75 -7.09 -5.25
CA ASN A 159 -2.51 -8.54 -5.24
C ASN A 159 -1.94 -9.02 -6.59
N LYS A 160 -2.32 -8.39 -7.71
CA LYS A 160 -1.73 -8.68 -9.04
C LYS A 160 -0.23 -8.35 -9.11
N PHE A 161 0.30 -7.46 -8.25
CA PHE A 161 1.75 -7.22 -8.22
C PHE A 161 2.56 -8.47 -7.84
N TYR A 162 1.92 -9.40 -7.14
CA TYR A 162 2.50 -10.65 -6.65
C TYR A 162 2.12 -11.88 -7.48
N ASN A 163 1.22 -11.70 -8.45
CA ASN A 163 0.82 -12.70 -9.42
C ASN A 163 0.32 -12.00 -10.69
N PRO A 164 1.21 -11.35 -11.46
CA PRO A 164 0.79 -10.50 -12.57
C PRO A 164 0.12 -11.34 -13.66
N PRO A 165 -1.03 -10.91 -14.19
CA PRO A 165 -1.59 -11.53 -15.38
C PRO A 165 -0.56 -11.39 -16.51
N ARG A 166 -0.25 -12.50 -17.18
CA ARG A 166 0.65 -12.52 -18.35
C ARG A 166 -0.03 -11.90 -19.55
#